data_AF-A0A950Y671-F1
#
_entry.id   AF-A0A950Y671-F1
#
_cell.length_a   1.000
_cell.length_b   1.000
_cell.length_c   1.000
_cell.angle_alpha   90.00
_cell.angle_beta   90.00
_cell.angle_gamma   90.00
#
_symmetry.space_group_name_H-M   'P 1'
#
loop_
_entity.id
_entity.type
_entity.pdbx_description
1 polymer ?
#
loop_
_entity_poly.entity_id
_entity_poly.type
_entity_poly.pdbx_seq_one_letter_code
_entity_poly.pdbx_strand_id
1 'polypeptide(L)'
;MIGCMEPLVLHISEADLVRDVRAVLQRVETGAEIIIERDAQPVAVLRAASPVRRTISECIALAKAHEEETGLAPTLDLDFASDVEEIIRNRQPWNPREWD
;
A
#
# COMPACT_ATOMS: atom_id res chain seq x y z
N MET A 1 3.99 -14.82 -9.89
CA MET A 1 4.70 -14.27 -8.69
C MET A 1 4.26 -12.82 -8.54
N ILE A 2 3.30 -12.52 -7.67
CA ILE A 2 2.84 -11.12 -7.49
C ILE A 2 3.86 -10.42 -6.62
N GLY A 3 4.84 -9.77 -7.28
CA GLY A 3 5.69 -8.82 -6.61
C GLY A 3 4.78 -7.74 -6.01
N CYS A 4 4.68 -7.73 -4.68
CA CYS A 4 4.69 -6.46 -3.98
C CYS A 4 5.80 -5.65 -4.67
N MET A 5 5.47 -4.64 -5.46
CA MET A 5 6.50 -3.70 -5.88
C MET A 5 6.98 -3.11 -4.58
N GLU A 6 8.09 -3.64 -4.07
CA GLU A 6 8.76 -3.05 -2.95
C GLU A 6 9.00 -1.60 -3.34
N PRO A 7 8.55 -0.64 -2.52
CA PRO A 7 8.72 0.76 -2.86
C PRO A 7 10.19 0.99 -3.14
N LEU A 8 10.50 1.70 -4.23
CA LEU A 8 11.88 2.04 -4.55
C LEU A 8 12.48 2.76 -3.35
N VAL A 9 13.37 2.09 -2.63
CA VAL A 9 14.02 2.66 -1.44
C VAL A 9 15.21 3.49 -1.90
N LEU A 10 15.17 4.79 -1.60
CA LEU A 10 16.24 5.73 -1.92
C LEU A 10 16.86 6.24 -0.64
N HIS A 11 18.19 6.19 -0.57
CA HIS A 11 18.96 6.78 0.52
C HIS A 11 19.46 8.15 0.06
N ILE A 12 19.18 9.19 0.86
CA ILE A 12 19.65 10.55 0.60
C ILE A 12 20.29 11.12 1.85
N SER A 13 21.23 12.06 1.68
CA SER A 13 21.76 12.78 2.83
C SER A 13 20.78 13.88 3.29
N GLU A 14 20.91 14.32 4.53
CA GLU A 14 20.23 15.53 5.01
C GLU A 14 20.54 16.75 4.13
N ALA A 15 21.76 16.86 3.60
CA ALA A 15 22.12 17.94 2.69
C ALA A 15 21.33 17.89 1.37
N ASP A 16 21.02 16.70 0.85
CA ASP A 16 20.18 16.53 -0.33
C ASP A 16 18.73 16.93 -0.07
N LEU A 17 18.20 16.62 1.12
CA LEU A 17 16.87 17.05 1.55
C LEU A 17 16.77 18.58 1.63
N VAL A 18 17.76 19.23 2.25
CA VAL A 18 17.80 20.69 2.39
C VAL A 18 17.97 21.37 1.03
N ARG A 19 18.74 20.78 0.13
CA ARG A 19 18.99 21.32 -1.21
C ARG A 19 17.72 21.40 -2.05
N ASP A 20 16.88 20.36 -2.04
CA ASP A 20 15.66 20.32 -2.84
C ASP A 20 14.56 19.41 -2.27
N VAL A 21 13.88 19.91 -1.24
CA VAL A 21 12.75 19.20 -0.61
C VAL A 21 11.61 18.92 -1.58
N ARG A 22 11.40 19.76 -2.60
CA ARG A 22 10.30 19.58 -3.56
C ARG A 22 10.57 18.37 -4.46
N ALA A 23 11.79 18.21 -4.93
CA ALA A 23 12.18 17.04 -5.73
C ALA A 23 12.18 15.74 -4.92
N VAL A 24 12.44 15.81 -3.60
CA VAL A 24 12.30 14.68 -2.67
C VAL A 24 10.82 14.30 -2.52
N LEU A 25 9.93 15.27 -2.28
CA LEU A 25 8.49 15.02 -2.17
C LEU A 25 7.88 14.45 -3.45
N GLN A 26 8.27 14.94 -4.64
CA GLN A 26 7.81 14.37 -5.91
C GLN A 26 8.16 12.89 -6.07
N ARG A 27 9.37 12.48 -5.63
CA ARG A 27 9.76 11.07 -5.67
C ARG A 27 8.91 10.22 -4.73
N VAL A 28 8.62 10.74 -3.54
CA VAL A 28 7.72 10.10 -2.58
C VAL A 28 6.31 9.95 -3.15
N GLU A 29 5.78 10.98 -3.83
CA GLU A 29 4.48 10.94 -4.50
C GLU A 29 4.43 9.91 -5.64
N THR A 30 5.54 9.66 -6.33
CA THR A 30 5.66 8.59 -7.34
C THR A 30 5.82 7.18 -6.74
N GLY A 31 5.77 7.05 -5.41
CA GLY A 31 5.80 5.76 -4.72
C GLY A 31 7.18 5.33 -4.20
N ALA A 32 8.18 6.21 -4.21
CA ALA A 32 9.47 5.93 -3.58
C ALA A 32 9.38 6.08 -2.06
N GLU A 33 10.12 5.23 -1.35
CA GLU A 33 10.41 5.41 0.07
C GLU A 33 11.79 6.07 0.19
N ILE A 34 11.89 7.14 0.96
CA ILE A 34 13.15 7.87 1.11
C ILE A 34 13.67 7.76 2.53
N ILE A 35 14.85 7.18 2.68
CA ILE A 35 15.61 7.13 3.91
C ILE A 35 16.55 8.33 3.91
N ILE A 36 16.40 9.19 4.90
CA ILE A 36 17.30 10.33 5.13
C ILE A 36 18.40 9.89 6.08
N GLU A 37 19.64 10.12 5.68
CA GLU A 37 20.82 9.76 6.45
C GLU A 37 21.62 10.98 6.92
N ARG A 38 22.18 10.86 8.13
CA ARG A 38 23.19 11.75 8.68
C ARG A 38 24.36 10.89 9.13
N ASP A 39 25.56 11.17 8.64
CA ASP A 39 26.77 10.41 8.96
C ASP A 39 26.63 8.88 8.73
N ALA A 40 26.01 8.50 7.59
CA ALA A 40 25.69 7.11 7.23
C ALA A 40 24.77 6.38 8.22
N GLN A 41 24.03 7.12 9.05
CA GLN A 41 23.00 6.59 9.93
C GLN A 41 21.62 7.10 9.47
N PRO A 42 20.63 6.21 9.28
CA PRO A 42 19.26 6.60 9.02
C PRO A 42 18.69 7.42 10.18
N VAL A 43 18.18 8.63 9.88
CA VAL A 43 17.57 9.52 10.87
C VAL A 43 16.07 9.73 10.66
N ALA A 44 15.58 9.54 9.43
CA ALA A 44 14.17 9.66 9.11
C ALA A 44 13.78 8.86 7.87
N VAL A 45 12.50 8.54 7.76
CA VAL A 45 11.91 7.88 6.59
C VAL A 45 10.73 8.72 6.09
N LEU A 46 10.73 9.04 4.80
CA LEU A 46 9.62 9.70 4.10
C LEU A 46 8.89 8.69 3.22
N ARG A 47 7.57 8.65 3.37
CA ARG A 47 6.64 7.83 2.60
C ARG A 47 5.45 8.67 2.18
N ALA A 48 4.75 8.25 1.12
CA ALA A 48 3.55 8.93 0.67
C ALA A 48 2.51 8.94 1.80
N ALA A 49 1.91 10.10 2.08
CA ALA A 49 0.92 10.27 3.15
C ALA A 49 -0.31 9.37 2.94
N SER A 50 -0.67 9.14 1.68
CA SER A 50 -1.61 8.09 1.30
C SER A 50 -0.82 6.97 0.62
N PRO A 51 -0.92 5.71 1.11
CA PRO A 51 -0.32 4.60 0.39
C PRO A 51 -0.91 4.57 -1.02
N VAL A 52 -0.09 4.32 -2.04
CA VAL A 52 -0.55 4.11 -3.41
C VAL A 52 -1.46 2.89 -3.39
N ARG A 53 -2.78 3.12 -3.40
CA ARG A 53 -3.76 2.05 -3.47
C ARG A 53 -3.90 1.66 -4.94
N ARG A 54 -3.91 0.36 -5.19
CA ARG A 54 -4.35 -0.16 -6.48
C ARG A 54 -5.79 0.27 -6.71
N THR A 55 -6.05 0.78 -7.90
CA THR A 55 -7.40 0.95 -8.42
C THR A 55 -8.08 -0.41 -8.52
N ILE A 56 -9.41 -0.43 -8.52
CA ILE A 56 -10.18 -1.65 -8.76
C ILE A 56 -9.80 -2.28 -10.10
N SER A 57 -9.54 -1.45 -11.12
CA SER A 57 -9.07 -1.91 -12.43
C SER A 57 -7.74 -2.66 -12.36
N GLU A 58 -6.77 -2.17 -11.59
CA GLU A 58 -5.49 -2.87 -11.36
C GLU A 58 -5.69 -4.18 -10.60
N CYS A 59 -6.56 -4.20 -9.59
CA CYS A 59 -6.91 -5.43 -8.88
C CYS A 59 -7.55 -6.48 -9.82
N ILE A 60 -8.44 -6.06 -10.71
CA ILE A 60 -9.06 -6.94 -11.71
C ILE A 60 -8.00 -7.45 -12.71
N ALA A 61 -7.08 -6.59 -13.15
CA ALA A 61 -6.00 -7.00 -14.04
C ALA A 61 -5.11 -8.06 -13.40
N LEU A 62 -4.77 -7.91 -12.12
CA LEU A 62 -4.02 -8.91 -11.35
C LEU A 62 -4.80 -10.22 -11.21
N ALA A 63 -6.11 -10.16 -10.95
CA ALA A 63 -6.96 -11.32 -10.86
C ALA A 63 -6.99 -12.13 -12.18
N LYS A 64 -7.07 -11.44 -13.32
CA LYS A 64 -6.99 -12.07 -14.65
C LYS A 64 -5.63 -12.69 -14.94
N ALA A 65 -4.54 -11.96 -14.66
CA ALA A 65 -3.19 -12.51 -14.83
C ALA A 65 -2.97 -13.75 -13.96
N HIS A 66 -3.49 -13.77 -12.73
CA HIS A 66 -3.43 -14.93 -11.87
C HIS A 66 -4.19 -16.14 -12.45
N GLU A 67 -5.38 -15.92 -13.01
CA GLU A 67 -6.14 -16.96 -13.70
C GLU A 67 -5.37 -17.49 -14.92
N GLU A 68 -4.77 -16.62 -15.73
CA GLU A 68 -3.93 -17.02 -16.87
C GLU A 68 -2.70 -17.84 -16.44
N GLU A 69 -2.04 -17.45 -15.33
CA GLU A 69 -0.86 -18.13 -14.79
C GLU A 69 -1.19 -19.50 -14.18
N THR A 70 -2.33 -19.63 -13.49
CA THR A 70 -2.64 -20.79 -12.63
C THR A 70 -3.78 -21.66 -13.14
N GLY A 71 -4.58 -21.17 -14.08
CA GLY A 71 -5.85 -21.76 -14.50
C GLY A 71 -6.96 -21.69 -13.45
N LEU A 72 -6.72 -21.00 -12.32
CA LEU A 72 -7.69 -20.85 -11.23
C LEU A 72 -8.38 -19.50 -11.33
N ALA A 73 -9.64 -19.52 -11.78
CA ALA A 73 -10.46 -18.33 -11.85
C ALA A 73 -10.79 -17.83 -10.43
N PRO A 74 -10.56 -16.55 -10.11
CA PRO A 74 -11.00 -15.97 -8.85
C PRO A 74 -12.54 -15.86 -8.86
N THR A 75 -13.21 -16.65 -8.02
CA THR A 75 -14.66 -16.64 -7.86
C THR A 75 -15.07 -15.84 -6.63
N LEU A 76 -16.24 -15.20 -6.70
CA LEU A 76 -16.86 -14.65 -5.50
C LEU A 76 -17.27 -15.80 -4.57
N ASP A 77 -17.05 -15.62 -3.28
CA ASP A 77 -17.60 -16.53 -2.28
C ASP A 77 -19.15 -16.47 -2.35
N LEU A 78 -19.76 -17.64 -2.48
CA LEU A 78 -21.21 -17.78 -2.66
C LEU A 78 -21.99 -17.23 -1.46
N ASP A 79 -21.40 -17.32 -0.26
CA ASP A 79 -22.05 -16.91 0.98
C ASP A 79 -21.77 -15.44 1.32
N PHE A 80 -20.84 -14.78 0.62
CA PHE A 80 -20.42 -13.40 0.91
C PHE A 80 -21.60 -12.42 1.01
N ALA A 81 -22.56 -12.51 0.09
CA ALA A 81 -23.71 -11.62 0.08
C ALA A 81 -24.61 -11.85 1.31
N SER A 82 -24.82 -13.11 1.67
CA SER A 82 -25.61 -13.51 2.85
C SER A 82 -24.92 -13.05 4.14
N ASP A 83 -23.61 -13.25 4.25
CA ASP A 83 -22.81 -12.84 5.40
C ASP A 83 -22.85 -11.33 5.60
N VAL A 84 -22.71 -10.55 4.52
CA VAL A 84 -22.82 -9.09 4.58
C VAL A 84 -24.21 -8.65 5.01
N GLU A 85 -25.26 -9.31 4.51
CA GLU A 85 -26.63 -9.02 4.91
C GLU A 85 -26.86 -9.32 6.40
N GLU A 86 -26.35 -10.44 6.90
CA GLU A 86 -26.43 -10.81 8.31
C GLU A 86 -25.68 -9.81 9.20
N ILE A 87 -24.48 -9.39 8.80
CA ILE A 87 -23.69 -8.37 9.52
C ILE A 87 -24.45 -7.05 9.58
N ILE A 88 -25.08 -6.61 8.49
CA ILE A 88 -25.88 -5.39 8.46
C ILE A 88 -27.10 -5.51 9.39
N ARG A 89 -27.78 -6.66 9.36
CA ARG A 89 -28.96 -6.94 10.18
C ARG A 89 -28.64 -6.96 11.68
N ASN A 90 -27.47 -7.50 12.05
CA ASN A 90 -27.03 -7.68 13.43
C ASN A 90 -25.96 -6.67 13.88
N ARG A 91 -25.81 -5.55 13.14
CA ARG A 91 -24.72 -4.59 13.29
C ARG A 91 -24.60 -4.10 14.74
N GLN A 92 -23.47 -4.39 15.36
CA GLN A 92 -23.14 -3.88 16.69
C GLN A 92 -22.42 -2.53 16.61
N PRO A 93 -22.54 -1.68 17.64
CA PRO A 93 -21.70 -0.50 17.77
C PRO A 93 -20.22 -0.88 17.64
N TRP A 94 -19.47 -0.07 16.88
CA TRP A 94 -18.03 -0.27 16.77
C TRP A 94 -17.38 -0.09 18.14
N ASN A 95 -16.80 -1.17 18.67
CA ASN A 95 -16.04 -1.16 19.93
C ASN A 95 -14.57 -1.47 19.63
N PRO A 96 -13.78 -0.47 19.21
CA PRO A 96 -12.37 -0.69 18.90
C PRO A 96 -11.64 -1.13 20.17
N ARG A 97 -10.73 -2.09 20.04
CA ARG A 97 -9.76 -2.35 21.10
C ARG A 97 -8.79 -1.16 21.11
N GLU A 98 -8.46 -0.67 22.31
CA GLU A 98 -7.25 0.14 22.45
C GLU A 98 -6.08 -0.77 22.09
N TRP A 99 -5.38 -0.44 21.00
CA TRP A 99 -4.14 -1.09 20.66
C TRP A 99 -3.08 -0.50 21.60
N ASP A 100 -2.37 -1.36 22.33
CA ASP A 100 -1.16 -1.01 23.10
C ASP A 100 0.06 -1.00 22.16
#